data_AF-A0A4Z1CTI6-F1
#
_entry.id   AF-A0A4Z1CTI6-F1
#
_cell.length_a   1.000
_cell.length_b   1.000
_cell.length_c   1.000
_cell.angle_alpha   90.00
_cell.angle_beta   90.00
_cell.angle_gamma   90.00
#
_symmetry.space_group_name_H-M   'P 1'
#
loop_
_entity.id
_entity.type
_entity.pdbx_description
1 polymer ?
#
loop_
_entity_poly.entity_id
_entity_poly.type
_entity_poly.pdbx_seq_one_letter_code
_entity_poly.pdbx_strand_id
1 'polypeptide(L)' 'MFRRREPVPFAFVAEADRFRGNVTPPPPERASRAERAGRSLLVLTLVAGIVGALIVGMPALSTPPAPPAGQSQAAPGH' A
#
# COMPACT_ATOMS: atom_id res chain seq x y z
N MET A 1 -22.70 14.69 40.55
CA MET A 1 -21.83 15.77 41.05
C MET A 1 -21.81 16.89 40.01
N PHE A 2 -22.48 18.02 40.29
CA PHE A 2 -22.52 19.17 39.39
C PHE A 2 -21.16 19.88 39.39
N ARG A 3 -20.39 19.73 38.31
CA ARG A 3 -19.21 20.58 38.07
C ARG A 3 -19.70 21.92 37.54
N ARG A 4 -19.41 22.99 38.30
CA ARG A 4 -19.63 24.38 37.92
C ARG A 4 -18.90 24.64 36.59
N ARG A 5 -19.64 24.98 35.55
CA ARG A 5 -19.08 25.54 34.31
C ARG A 5 -19.00 27.04 34.51
N GLU A 6 -17.78 27.58 34.53
CA GLU A 6 -17.55 29.03 34.51
C GLU A 6 -18.14 29.62 33.21
N PRO A 7 -18.81 30.79 33.29
CA PRO A 7 -19.27 31.50 32.10
C PRO A 7 -18.06 32.11 31.39
N VAL A 8 -17.48 31.38 30.44
CA VAL A 8 -16.49 31.94 29.51
C VAL A 8 -17.21 32.91 28.54
N PRO A 9 -16.75 34.16 28.40
CA PRO A 9 -17.50 35.24 27.74
C PRO A 9 -17.66 35.11 26.22
N PHE A 10 -17.12 34.06 25.59
CA PHE A 10 -17.43 33.68 24.21
C PHE A 10 -17.32 32.16 24.04
N ALA A 11 -18.38 31.42 24.35
CA ALA A 11 -18.45 30.00 24.00
C ALA A 11 -18.75 29.84 22.50
N PHE A 12 -17.73 29.99 21.64
CA PHE A 12 -17.79 29.72 20.18
C PHE A 12 -17.82 28.21 19.85
N VAL A 13 -18.39 27.37 20.72
CA VAL A 13 -18.48 25.92 20.50
C VAL A 13 -19.93 25.47 20.22
N ALA A 14 -20.93 26.35 20.31
CA ALA A 14 -22.33 25.98 20.11
C ALA A 14 -22.97 26.48 18.81
N GLU A 15 -22.26 27.22 17.96
CA GLU A 15 -22.80 27.68 16.67
C GLU A 15 -22.30 26.85 15.47
N ALA A 16 -21.18 26.13 15.61
CA ALA A 16 -20.67 25.24 14.55
C ALA A 16 -21.60 24.04 14.29
N ASP A 17 -22.39 23.60 15.28
CA ASP A 17 -23.38 22.53 15.11
C ASP A 17 -24.73 23.05 14.60
N ARG A 18 -25.08 24.32 14.81
CA ARG A 18 -26.35 24.91 14.33
C ARG A 18 -26.34 25.17 12.81
N PHE A 19 -25.15 25.35 12.22
CA PHE A 19 -24.97 25.48 10.77
C PHE A 19 -24.67 24.18 10.03
N ARG A 20 -24.72 23.02 10.70
CA ARG A 20 -24.87 21.74 9.99
C ARG A 20 -26.33 21.60 9.58
N GLY A 21 -26.74 22.43 8.63
CA GLY A 21 -27.95 22.19 7.86
C GLY A 21 -27.94 20.73 7.42
N ASN A 22 -29.09 20.09 7.53
CA ASN A 22 -29.33 18.71 7.09
C ASN A 22 -29.19 18.60 5.57
N VAL A 23 -28.00 18.85 5.07
CA VAL A 23 -27.56 18.60 3.71
C VAL A 23 -27.09 17.16 3.76
N THR A 24 -28.00 16.25 3.44
CA THR A 24 -27.61 14.88 3.11
C THR A 24 -26.46 15.00 2.11
N PRO A 25 -25.25 14.46 2.41
CA PRO A 25 -24.14 14.57 1.47
C PRO A 25 -24.64 14.05 0.12
N PRO A 26 -24.37 14.77 -0.99
CA PRO A 26 -24.82 14.34 -2.30
C PRO A 26 -24.39 12.89 -2.51
N PRO A 27 -25.24 12.03 -3.12
CA PRO A 27 -24.90 10.64 -3.33
C PRO A 27 -23.53 10.56 -4.01
N PRO A 28 -22.63 9.67 -3.54
CA PRO A 28 -21.30 9.55 -4.13
C PRO A 28 -21.45 9.28 -5.64
N GLU A 29 -20.79 10.11 -6.43
CA GLU A 29 -20.86 10.00 -7.88
C GLU A 29 -20.28 8.63 -8.30
N ARG A 30 -21.02 7.93 -9.16
CA ARG A 30 -20.59 6.61 -9.60
C ARG A 30 -19.40 6.80 -10.53
N ALA A 31 -18.27 6.17 -10.19
CA ALA A 31 -17.07 6.18 -11.03
C ALA A 31 -17.42 5.91 -12.49
N SER A 32 -17.03 6.84 -13.36
CA SER A 32 -17.32 6.77 -14.79
C SER A 32 -16.64 5.53 -15.41
N ARG A 33 -17.12 5.09 -16.58
CA ARG A 33 -16.48 3.98 -17.31
C ARG A 33 -15.01 4.26 -17.61
N ALA A 34 -14.68 5.51 -17.94
CA ALA A 34 -13.32 5.96 -18.21
C ALA A 34 -12.43 5.86 -16.96
N GLU A 35 -12.96 6.24 -15.80
CA GLU A 35 -12.21 6.19 -14.54
C GLU A 35 -11.89 4.75 -14.11
N ARG A 36 -12.85 3.83 -14.29
CA ARG A 36 -12.60 2.40 -14.06
C ARG A 36 -11.58 1.84 -15.04
N ALA A 37 -11.69 2.19 -16.32
CA ALA A 37 -10.72 1.76 -17.33
C ALA A 37 -9.31 2.26 -17.00
N GLY A 38 -9.18 3.53 -16.60
CA GLY A 38 -7.89 4.12 -16.20
C GLY A 38 -7.29 3.43 -14.97
N ARG A 39 -8.09 3.20 -13.92
CA ARG A 39 -7.66 2.46 -12.72
C ARG A 39 -7.20 1.04 -13.09
N SER A 40 -7.97 0.34 -13.91
CA SER A 40 -7.62 -1.03 -14.35
C SER A 40 -6.35 -1.07 -15.18
N LEU A 41 -6.17 -0.12 -16.12
CA LEU A 41 -4.96 -0.03 -16.94
C LEU A 41 -3.73 0.21 -16.07
N LEU A 42 -3.79 1.14 -15.11
CA LEU A 42 -2.68 1.39 -14.19
C LEU A 42 -2.29 0.14 -13.40
N VAL A 43 -3.28 -0.55 -12.80
CA VAL A 43 -3.03 -1.78 -12.05
C VAL A 43 -2.42 -2.85 -12.94
N LEU A 44 -2.97 -3.04 -14.15
CA LEU A 44 -2.49 -4.05 -15.08
C LEU A 44 -1.06 -3.78 -15.54
N THR A 45 -0.72 -2.53 -15.87
CA THR A 45 0.64 -2.14 -16.26
C THR A 45 1.64 -2.37 -15.13
N LEU A 46 1.25 -2.02 -13.89
CA LEU A 46 2.11 -2.24 -12.72
C LEU A 46 2.40 -3.73 -12.51
N VAL A 47 1.37 -4.56 -12.54
CA VAL A 47 1.50 -6.03 -12.39
C VAL A 47 2.35 -6.61 -13.52
N ALA A 48 2.12 -6.19 -14.77
CA ALA A 48 2.90 -6.65 -15.91
C ALA A 48 4.40 -6.29 -15.77
N GLY A 49 4.71 -5.09 -15.27
CA GLY A 49 6.10 -4.68 -15.01
C GLY A 49 6.78 -5.53 -13.94
N ILE A 50 6.08 -5.83 -12.84
CA ILE A 50 6.60 -6.70 -11.77
C ILE A 50 6.85 -8.11 -12.30
N VAL A 51 5.89 -8.70 -13.02
CA VAL A 51 6.03 -10.03 -13.62
C VAL A 51 7.18 -10.06 -14.61
N GLY A 52 7.31 -9.04 -15.47
CA GLY A 52 8.42 -8.90 -16.41
C GLY A 52 9.77 -8.86 -15.69
N ALA A 53 9.89 -8.07 -14.62
CA ALA A 53 11.09 -8.00 -13.80
C ALA A 53 11.43 -9.35 -13.16
N LEU A 54 10.44 -10.11 -12.68
CA LEU A 54 10.66 -11.44 -12.11
C LEU A 54 11.14 -12.44 -13.16
N ILE A 55 10.54 -12.46 -14.35
CA ILE A 55 10.95 -13.35 -15.44
C ILE A 55 12.42 -13.11 -15.81
N VAL A 56 12.83 -11.84 -15.88
CA VAL A 56 14.22 -11.46 -16.21
C VAL A 56 15.17 -11.68 -15.04
N GLY A 57 14.73 -11.47 -13.80
CA GLY A 57 15.59 -11.53 -12.60
C GLY A 57 15.76 -12.93 -11.99
N MET A 58 14.78 -13.82 -12.13
CA MET A 58 14.84 -15.19 -11.58
C MET A 58 16.07 -15.99 -12.02
N PRO A 59 16.52 -15.94 -13.29
CA PRO A 59 17.75 -16.63 -13.72
C PRO A 59 18.99 -16.22 -12.91
N ALA A 60 19.06 -14.97 -12.45
CA ALA A 60 20.18 -14.49 -11.63
C ALA A 60 20.17 -15.04 -10.21
N LEU A 61 19.02 -15.53 -9.73
CA LEU A 61 18.88 -16.17 -8.41
C LEU A 61 19.18 -17.68 -8.44
N SER A 62 19.27 -18.28 -9.64
CA SER A 62 19.64 -19.69 -9.80
C SER A 62 21.08 -19.90 -9.34
N THR A 63 21.28 -20.72 -8.31
CA THR A 63 22.63 -21.15 -7.93
C THR A 63 23.11 -22.21 -8.92
N PRO A 64 24.28 -22.03 -9.58
CA PRO A 64 24.82 -23.04 -10.46
C PRO A 64 25.09 -24.34 -9.68
N PRO A 65 24.92 -25.51 -10.32
CA PRO A 65 25.17 -26.79 -9.67
C PRO A 65 26.61 -26.83 -9.12
N ALA A 66 26.76 -27.34 -7.90
CA ALA A 66 28.05 -27.48 -7.26
C ALA A 66 29.00 -28.27 -8.18
N PRO A 67 30.26 -27.82 -8.36
CA PRO A 67 31.23 -28.61 -9.09
C PRO A 67 31.34 -30.00 -8.45
N PRO A 68 31.56 -31.06 -9.25
CA PRO A 68 31.73 -32.41 -8.71
C PRO A 68 32.80 -32.36 -7.63
N ALA A 69 32.49 -32.94 -6.46
CA ALA A 69 33.31 -32.87 -5.28
C ALA A 69 34.80 -33.04 -5.63
N GLY A 70 35.54 -31.94 -5.56
CA GLY A 70 36.99 -31.96 -5.69
C GLY A 70 37.50 -32.87 -4.60
N GLN A 71 37.97 -34.04 -5.01
CA GLN A 71 38.65 -34.99 -4.14
C GLN A 71 39.79 -34.22 -3.48
N SER A 72 39.63 -33.88 -2.19
CA SER A 72 40.74 -33.35 -1.40
C SER A 72 41.81 -34.43 -1.38
N GLN A 73 42.87 -34.25 -2.17
CA GLN A 73 44.12 -34.96 -1.94
C GLN A 73 44.71 -34.40 -0.64
N ALA A 74 44.26 -34.96 0.48
CA ALA A 74 45.06 -34.95 1.69
C ALA A 74 46.34 -35.72 1.37
N ALA A 75 47.48 -35.05 1.42
CA ALA A 75 48.77 -35.70 1.32
C ALA A 75 48.90 -36.71 2.47
N PRO A 76 49.22 -37.99 2.22
CA PRO A 76 49.57 -38.91 3.29
C PRO A 76 50.92 -38.42 3.84
N GLY A 77 50.90 -37.89 5.07
CA GLY A 77 52.12 -37.64 5.81
C GLY A 77 52.63 -38.95 6.40
N HIS A 78 53.79 -39.41 5.91
CA HIS A 78 54.69 -40.33 6.60
C HIS A 78 56.12 -40.09 6.15
#